data_AF-A0A1Q2ZTK0-F1
#
_entry.id   AF-A0A1Q2ZTK0-F1
#
_cell.length_a   1.000
_cell.length_b   1.000
_cell.length_c   1.000
_cell.angle_alpha   90.00
_cell.angle_beta   90.00
_cell.angle_gamma   90.00
#
_symmetry.space_group_name_H-M   'P 1'
#
loop_
_entity.id
_entity.type
_entity.pdbx_description
1 polymer ?
#
loop_
_entity_poly.entity_id
_entity_poly.type
_entity_poly.pdbx_seq_one_letter_code
_entity_poly.pdbx_strand_id
1 'polypeptide(L)'
;MKRSVRTFGIITLFLCPLTLLLGHILGYLSSYPSSVDKDGWINTVFVKKGWFWTSLVMWMCVYRYGKFNRQSFTRYLILTAWWYVFTQALWFHTAPIMDLIFLATGGLCRFDVLDADGNLNSSFQDSDSRKSRSLSKIYSFLVRFQLTTQDELKGNLASHTLATLRRLMGISNEKSDSTEPLVSPSEINIFIHDSIKSVRDISTSAACRATGGHWKGGHDPSGHIFLNTLMIMFLLGELDFFAPLAWSKLSSKGLGPLSYFTTLLDNSPLRNLMQRRPETVGEKIWVVGFLPAWECIQGLIKFIIICVRYLVWENPVLLLIALVILWWYSLIVTTLVFHTVSEQLSGLACAYLVAGGLYWYAIKNNARNQPV
;
A
#
# COMPACT_ATOMS: atom_id res chain seq x y z
N MET A 1 23.75 20.72 18.81
CA MET A 1 22.46 20.06 19.10
C MET A 1 21.25 21.00 19.10
N LYS A 2 21.26 22.16 19.81
CA LYS A 2 20.07 23.05 19.98
C LYS A 2 19.41 23.55 18.67
N ARG A 3 20.20 23.91 17.64
CA ARG A 3 19.70 24.35 16.32
C ARG A 3 19.09 23.21 15.50
N SER A 4 19.48 21.95 15.77
CA SER A 4 19.06 20.77 15.01
C SER A 4 17.62 20.35 15.29
N VAL A 5 17.20 20.38 16.56
CA VAL A 5 15.86 19.92 17.00
C VAL A 5 14.75 20.78 16.40
N ARG A 6 14.95 22.11 16.35
CA ARG A 6 13.98 23.03 15.74
C ARG A 6 13.88 22.84 14.23
N THR A 7 15.00 22.57 13.56
CA THR A 7 15.03 22.26 12.12
C THR A 7 14.33 20.94 11.80
N PHE A 8 14.58 19.87 12.57
CA PHE A 8 13.90 18.58 12.38
C PHE A 8 12.38 18.67 12.57
N GLY A 9 11.92 19.44 13.57
CA GLY A 9 10.50 19.70 13.77
C GLY A 9 9.85 20.41 12.57
N ILE A 10 10.53 21.41 12.01
CA ILE A 10 10.07 22.12 10.80
C ILE A 10 10.01 21.16 9.60
N ILE A 11 11.07 20.36 9.37
CA ILE A 11 11.07 19.36 8.28
C ILE A 11 9.88 18.40 8.42
N THR A 12 9.63 17.90 9.63
CA THR A 12 8.51 17.00 9.92
C THR A 12 7.16 17.62 9.57
N LEU A 13 6.97 18.92 9.84
CA LEU A 13 5.71 19.63 9.56
C LEU A 13 5.53 20.03 8.10
N PHE A 14 6.61 20.26 7.33
CA PHE A 14 6.51 20.82 5.98
C PHE A 14 6.82 19.84 4.86
N LEU A 15 7.47 18.70 5.12
CA LEU A 15 7.87 17.75 4.07
C LEU A 15 6.67 17.27 3.25
N CYS A 16 5.58 16.83 3.88
CA CYS A 16 4.43 16.26 3.17
C CYS A 16 3.64 17.33 2.36
N PRO A 17 3.29 18.51 2.91
CA PRO A 17 2.63 19.59 2.17
C PRO A 17 3.47 20.09 0.99
N LEU A 18 4.79 20.24 1.19
CA LEU A 18 5.69 20.67 0.13
C LEU A 18 5.81 19.60 -0.97
N THR A 19 5.80 18.32 -0.59
CA THR A 19 5.79 17.21 -1.56
C THR A 19 4.52 17.23 -2.41
N LEU A 20 3.35 17.47 -1.80
CA LEU A 20 2.09 17.57 -2.54
C LEU A 20 2.11 18.77 -3.50
N LEU A 21 2.58 19.94 -3.05
CA LEU A 21 2.73 21.11 -3.90
C LEU A 21 3.67 20.85 -5.08
N LEU A 22 4.85 20.26 -4.81
CA LEU A 22 5.84 19.94 -5.83
C LEU A 22 5.30 18.90 -6.82
N GLY A 23 4.58 17.88 -6.34
CA GLY A 23 3.94 16.88 -7.18
C GLY A 23 2.97 17.51 -8.18
N HIS A 24 2.15 18.46 -7.75
CA HIS A 24 1.26 19.19 -8.67
C HIS A 24 2.02 20.05 -9.67
N ILE A 25 3.04 20.81 -9.21
CA ILE A 25 3.86 21.63 -10.12
C ILE A 25 4.51 20.74 -11.19
N LEU A 26 5.08 19.59 -10.80
CA LEU A 26 5.70 18.64 -11.73
C LEU A 26 4.67 18.00 -12.67
N GLY A 27 3.47 17.68 -12.18
CA GLY A 27 2.38 17.16 -13.01
C GLY A 27 1.90 18.14 -14.07
N TYR A 28 1.98 19.45 -13.81
CA TYR A 28 1.72 20.48 -14.84
C TYR A 28 2.87 20.60 -15.86
N LEU A 29 4.11 20.37 -15.43
CA LEU A 29 5.30 20.52 -16.26
C LEU A 29 5.63 19.27 -17.10
N SER A 30 5.10 18.10 -16.74
CA SER A 30 5.45 16.83 -17.39
C SER A 30 4.28 15.85 -17.36
N SER A 31 3.90 15.35 -18.52
CA SER A 31 2.93 14.26 -18.65
C SER A 31 3.55 12.95 -18.15
N TYR A 32 3.18 12.52 -16.95
CA TYR A 32 3.64 11.25 -16.39
C TYR A 32 2.83 10.07 -16.97
N PRO A 33 3.43 8.91 -17.23
CA PRO A 33 2.69 7.75 -17.73
C PRO A 33 1.57 7.34 -16.77
N SER A 34 0.39 7.09 -17.33
CA SER A 34 -0.82 6.69 -16.60
C SER A 34 -0.80 5.24 -16.11
N SER A 35 0.13 4.42 -16.60
CA SER A 35 0.22 2.99 -16.30
C SER A 35 1.22 2.68 -15.18
N VAL A 36 0.82 2.93 -13.94
CA VAL A 36 1.52 2.38 -12.76
C VAL A 36 0.81 1.12 -12.28
N ASP A 37 1.56 0.02 -12.16
CA ASP A 37 1.05 -1.24 -11.65
C ASP A 37 0.62 -1.10 -10.17
N LYS A 38 -0.70 -1.08 -9.96
CA LYS A 38 -1.33 -0.98 -8.64
C LYS A 38 -1.17 -2.25 -7.81
N ASP A 39 -0.80 -3.38 -8.41
CA ASP A 39 -0.73 -4.67 -7.73
C ASP A 39 0.70 -5.24 -7.67
N GLY A 40 1.71 -4.40 -7.99
CA GLY A 40 3.12 -4.74 -7.85
C GLY A 40 3.52 -5.16 -6.43
N TRP A 41 4.59 -5.94 -6.33
CA TRP A 41 5.04 -6.56 -5.07
C TRP A 41 5.38 -5.54 -3.97
N ILE A 42 5.98 -4.39 -4.33
CA ILE A 42 6.30 -3.30 -3.38
C ILE A 42 5.00 -2.75 -2.77
N ASN A 43 3.99 -2.50 -3.59
CA ASN A 43 2.72 -1.95 -3.11
C ASN A 43 2.00 -2.95 -2.19
N THR A 44 1.97 -4.22 -2.56
CA THR A 44 1.22 -5.25 -1.82
C THR A 44 1.89 -5.66 -0.51
N VAL A 45 3.22 -5.73 -0.46
CA VAL A 45 3.97 -6.13 0.73
C VAL A 45 4.27 -4.97 1.67
N PHE A 46 4.70 -3.83 1.14
CA PHE A 46 5.12 -2.67 1.95
C PHE A 46 4.00 -1.65 2.10
N VAL A 47 3.56 -1.02 1.02
CA VAL A 47 2.67 0.15 1.08
C VAL A 47 1.31 -0.19 1.70
N LYS A 48 0.65 -1.27 1.24
CA LYS A 48 -0.63 -1.74 1.79
C LYS A 48 -0.53 -2.18 3.26
N LYS A 49 0.67 -2.51 3.76
CA LYS A 49 0.94 -2.88 5.15
C LYS A 49 1.87 -1.87 5.86
N GLY A 50 1.87 -0.61 5.44
CA GLY A 50 2.89 0.35 5.85
C GLY A 50 2.96 0.60 7.36
N TRP A 51 1.80 0.64 8.03
CA TRP A 51 1.76 0.87 9.49
C TRP A 51 2.42 -0.26 10.28
N PHE A 52 2.33 -1.51 9.80
CA PHE A 52 3.01 -2.65 10.40
C PHE A 52 4.53 -2.48 10.34
N TRP A 53 5.08 -2.17 9.16
CA TRP A 53 6.52 -1.96 8.98
C TRP A 53 7.05 -0.78 9.79
N THR A 54 6.28 0.30 9.83
CA THR A 54 6.55 1.49 10.64
C THR A 54 6.63 1.16 12.13
N SER A 55 5.66 0.37 12.63
CA SER A 55 5.65 -0.11 14.02
C SER A 55 6.84 -1.03 14.30
N LEU A 56 7.11 -1.99 13.42
CA LEU A 56 8.19 -2.96 13.58
C LEU A 56 9.55 -2.28 13.73
N VAL A 57 9.88 -1.35 12.84
CA VAL A 57 11.17 -0.64 12.89
C VAL A 57 11.29 0.25 14.12
N MET A 58 10.20 0.90 14.55
CA MET A 58 10.19 1.67 15.80
C MET A 58 10.53 0.77 17.00
N TRP A 59 9.87 -0.37 17.14
CA TRP A 59 10.12 -1.30 18.25
C TRP A 59 11.53 -1.91 18.20
N MET A 60 12.04 -2.19 17.00
CA MET A 60 13.43 -2.61 16.82
C MET A 60 14.42 -1.55 17.31
N CYS A 61 14.20 -0.27 17.00
CA CYS A 61 15.03 0.83 17.52
C CYS A 61 14.93 0.92 19.06
N VAL A 62 13.72 0.89 19.63
CA VAL A 62 13.52 0.92 21.09
C VAL A 62 14.28 -0.21 21.78
N TYR A 63 14.12 -1.44 21.30
CA TYR A 63 14.81 -2.62 21.81
C TYR A 63 16.34 -2.48 21.69
N ARG A 64 16.83 -2.07 20.52
CA ARG A 64 18.26 -2.01 20.22
C ARG A 64 19.02 -0.93 21.01
N TYR A 65 18.40 0.23 21.18
CA TYR A 65 19.02 1.36 21.88
C TYR A 65 18.71 1.35 23.39
N GLY A 66 17.77 0.51 23.84
CA GLY A 66 17.40 0.37 25.26
C GLY A 66 16.85 1.67 25.87
N LYS A 67 16.31 2.56 25.02
CA LYS A 67 15.80 3.88 25.42
C LYS A 67 14.35 3.99 25.03
N PHE A 68 13.48 3.87 26.03
CA PHE A 68 12.05 4.10 25.90
C PHE A 68 11.74 5.58 26.16
N ASN A 69 11.06 6.23 25.21
CA ASN A 69 10.60 7.60 25.36
C ASN A 69 9.07 7.62 25.48
N ARG A 70 8.56 8.06 26.64
CA ARG A 70 7.12 8.17 26.89
C ARG A 70 6.41 9.06 25.86
N GLN A 71 7.05 10.15 25.42
CA GLN A 71 6.48 11.03 24.41
C GLN A 71 6.35 10.31 23.06
N SER A 72 7.39 9.59 22.63
CA SER A 72 7.36 8.74 21.42
C SER A 72 6.24 7.72 21.48
N PHE A 73 6.13 7.00 22.61
CA PHE A 73 5.07 5.99 22.80
C PHE A 73 3.66 6.60 22.79
N THR A 74 3.46 7.74 23.46
CA THR A 74 2.17 8.46 23.42
C THR A 74 1.83 8.90 22.01
N ARG A 75 2.80 9.41 21.24
CA ARG A 75 2.59 9.77 19.83
C ARG A 75 2.19 8.53 19.01
N TYR A 76 2.89 7.41 19.19
CA TYR A 76 2.58 6.16 18.53
C TYR A 76 1.14 5.69 18.80
N LEU A 77 0.71 5.71 20.06
CA LEU A 77 -0.66 5.32 20.44
C LEU A 77 -1.71 6.23 19.80
N ILE A 78 -1.51 7.55 19.88
CA ILE A 78 -2.45 8.53 19.30
C ILE A 78 -2.55 8.35 17.78
N LEU A 79 -1.41 8.23 17.09
CA LEU A 79 -1.40 8.10 15.63
C LEU A 79 -1.93 6.72 15.19
N THR A 80 -1.69 5.66 15.97
CA THR A 80 -2.28 4.33 15.70
C THR A 80 -3.79 4.37 15.84
N ALA A 81 -4.30 4.98 16.92
CA ALA A 81 -5.73 5.16 17.11
C ALA A 81 -6.35 5.97 15.97
N TRP A 82 -5.69 7.05 15.55
CA TRP A 82 -6.15 7.88 14.44
C TRP A 82 -6.18 7.14 13.10
N TRP A 83 -5.10 6.43 12.77
CA TRP A 83 -5.05 5.58 11.59
C TRP A 83 -6.18 4.54 11.59
N TYR A 84 -6.38 3.87 12.72
CA TYR A 84 -7.38 2.83 12.88
C TYR A 84 -8.80 3.38 12.70
N VAL A 85 -9.13 4.46 13.40
CA VAL A 85 -10.43 5.16 13.28
C VAL A 85 -10.70 5.63 11.85
N PHE A 86 -9.69 6.17 11.17
CA PHE A 86 -9.88 6.74 9.85
C PHE A 86 -10.06 5.69 8.75
N THR A 87 -9.33 4.57 8.83
CA THR A 87 -9.21 3.59 7.73
C THR A 87 -9.86 2.24 8.01
N GLN A 88 -10.05 1.86 9.28
CA GLN A 88 -10.56 0.55 9.68
C GLN A 88 -11.98 0.68 10.25
N ALA A 89 -12.76 -0.40 10.12
CA ALA A 89 -14.05 -0.49 10.79
C ALA A 89 -13.80 -0.69 12.29
N LEU A 90 -14.21 0.30 13.10
CA LEU A 90 -13.94 0.35 14.54
C LEU A 90 -14.59 -0.82 15.29
N TRP A 91 -15.83 -1.19 14.95
CA TRP A 91 -16.61 -2.28 15.57
C TRP A 91 -17.65 -2.85 14.58
N PHE A 92 -18.38 -3.89 15.00
CA PHE A 92 -19.55 -4.38 14.25
C PHE A 92 -20.49 -3.21 13.96
N HIS A 93 -20.82 -2.99 12.69
CA HIS A 93 -21.75 -1.98 12.16
C HIS A 93 -21.26 -0.53 12.01
N THR A 94 -20.01 -0.18 12.31
CA THR A 94 -19.49 1.18 12.05
C THR A 94 -18.53 1.21 10.87
N ALA A 95 -18.87 1.94 9.82
CA ALA A 95 -17.99 2.20 8.68
C ALA A 95 -16.78 3.08 9.09
N PRO A 96 -15.61 2.93 8.44
CA PRO A 96 -14.48 3.85 8.62
C PRO A 96 -14.85 5.30 8.30
N ILE A 97 -14.17 6.28 8.91
CA ILE A 97 -14.43 7.71 8.63
C ILE A 97 -14.34 8.02 7.12
N MET A 98 -13.37 7.45 6.40
CA MET A 98 -13.24 7.69 4.96
C MET A 98 -14.47 7.21 4.17
N ASP A 99 -15.02 6.04 4.50
CA ASP A 99 -16.23 5.50 3.86
C ASP A 99 -17.46 6.34 4.24
N LEU A 100 -17.53 6.84 5.48
CA LEU A 100 -18.60 7.74 5.92
C LEU A 100 -18.58 9.08 5.18
N ILE A 101 -17.40 9.69 5.00
CA ILE A 101 -17.23 10.93 4.21
C ILE A 101 -17.68 10.68 2.77
N PHE A 102 -17.31 9.53 2.20
CA PHE A 102 -17.70 9.17 0.85
C PHE A 102 -19.22 9.06 0.70
N LEU A 103 -19.90 8.35 1.61
CA LEU A 103 -21.35 8.23 1.61
C LEU A 103 -22.04 9.59 1.85
N ALA A 104 -21.54 10.39 2.80
CA ALA A 104 -22.08 11.71 3.12
C ALA A 104 -21.97 12.72 1.97
N THR A 105 -21.02 12.51 1.06
CA THR A 105 -20.80 13.34 -0.14
C THR A 105 -21.53 12.81 -1.37
N GLY A 106 -22.45 11.85 -1.21
CA GLY A 106 -23.30 11.32 -2.28
C GLY A 106 -22.75 10.07 -2.96
N GLY A 107 -21.70 9.48 -2.42
CA GLY A 107 -21.11 8.26 -2.95
C GLY A 107 -21.94 7.02 -2.68
N LEU A 108 -21.96 6.09 -3.65
CA LEU A 108 -22.76 4.88 -3.59
C LEU A 108 -22.00 3.68 -4.17
N CYS A 109 -22.38 2.47 -3.73
CA CYS A 109 -21.99 1.24 -4.41
C CYS A 109 -22.87 1.04 -5.65
N ARG A 110 -22.26 0.98 -6.84
CA ARG A 110 -22.96 0.81 -8.11
C ARG A 110 -22.64 -0.53 -8.77
N PHE A 111 -23.58 -1.01 -9.57
CA PHE A 111 -23.52 -2.27 -10.32
C PHE A 111 -23.85 -2.02 -11.80
N ASP A 112 -23.25 -0.99 -12.39
CA ASP A 112 -23.47 -0.59 -13.79
C ASP A 112 -22.72 -1.56 -14.73
N VAL A 113 -23.18 -2.81 -14.82
CA VAL A 113 -22.52 -3.90 -15.56
C VAL A 113 -22.63 -3.67 -17.06
N LEU A 114 -23.81 -3.29 -17.54
CA LEU A 114 -24.11 -3.07 -18.95
C LEU A 114 -24.04 -1.59 -19.34
N ASP A 115 -23.62 -1.31 -20.56
CA ASP A 115 -23.81 -0.01 -21.21
C ASP A 115 -25.18 0.08 -21.92
N ALA A 116 -25.44 1.21 -22.60
CA ALA A 116 -26.70 1.44 -23.31
C ALA A 116 -26.94 0.43 -24.45
N ASP A 117 -25.88 -0.15 -25.00
CA ASP A 117 -25.92 -1.10 -26.11
C ASP A 117 -26.00 -2.57 -25.63
N GLY A 118 -25.97 -2.81 -24.32
CA GLY A 118 -25.99 -4.15 -23.73
C GLY A 118 -24.65 -4.88 -23.76
N ASN A 119 -23.55 -4.15 -23.99
CA ASN A 119 -22.19 -4.65 -23.86
C ASN A 119 -21.65 -4.43 -22.44
N LEU A 120 -20.51 -5.05 -22.13
CA LEU A 120 -19.84 -4.85 -20.84
C LEU A 120 -19.36 -3.40 -20.75
N ASN A 121 -19.90 -2.66 -19.79
CA ASN A 121 -19.59 -1.25 -19.60
C ASN A 121 -18.09 -1.05 -19.35
N SER A 122 -17.45 -0.23 -20.17
CA SER A 122 -16.01 0.05 -20.07
C SER A 122 -15.63 0.70 -18.73
N SER A 123 -16.56 1.44 -18.12
CA SER A 123 -16.41 2.11 -16.82
C SER A 123 -16.74 1.22 -15.62
N PHE A 124 -17.23 0.00 -15.83
CA PHE A 124 -17.44 -0.99 -14.79
C PHE A 124 -16.09 -1.55 -14.33
N GLN A 125 -15.59 -1.12 -13.17
CA GLN A 125 -14.26 -1.46 -12.63
C GLN A 125 -13.08 -0.95 -13.48
N ASP A 126 -11.91 -0.80 -12.85
CA ASP A 126 -10.71 -0.18 -13.47
C ASP A 126 -9.78 -1.17 -14.20
N SER A 127 -9.96 -2.48 -14.04
CA SER A 127 -9.15 -3.49 -14.74
C SER A 127 -9.98 -4.71 -15.14
N ASP A 128 -9.57 -5.40 -16.20
CA ASP A 128 -10.28 -6.59 -16.68
C ASP A 128 -10.28 -7.74 -15.65
N SER A 129 -9.20 -7.86 -14.87
CA SER A 129 -9.13 -8.80 -13.75
C SER A 129 -10.11 -8.46 -12.62
N ARG A 130 -10.45 -7.19 -12.41
CA ARG A 130 -11.47 -6.75 -11.45
C ARG A 130 -12.87 -6.88 -12.03
N LYS A 131 -13.07 -6.62 -13.33
CA LYS A 131 -14.32 -6.88 -14.06
C LYS A 131 -14.72 -8.34 -13.93
N SER A 132 -13.84 -9.26 -14.33
CA SER A 132 -14.09 -10.71 -14.30
C SER A 132 -14.45 -11.20 -12.88
N ARG A 133 -13.67 -10.82 -11.85
CA ARG A 133 -13.98 -11.17 -10.45
C ARG A 133 -15.30 -10.60 -9.95
N SER A 134 -15.66 -9.40 -10.40
CA SER A 134 -16.92 -8.74 -10.02
C SER A 134 -18.13 -9.42 -10.66
N LEU A 135 -18.03 -9.72 -11.96
CA LEU A 135 -19.04 -10.48 -12.69
C LEU A 135 -19.28 -11.86 -12.05
N SER A 136 -18.20 -12.58 -11.69
CA SER A 136 -18.30 -13.88 -11.03
C SER A 136 -19.04 -13.80 -9.68
N LYS A 137 -18.81 -12.74 -8.89
CA LYS A 137 -19.53 -12.50 -7.61
C LYS A 137 -21.01 -12.21 -7.83
N ILE A 138 -21.32 -11.32 -8.78
CA ILE A 138 -22.71 -10.95 -9.12
C ILE A 138 -23.45 -12.18 -9.64
N TYR A 139 -22.84 -12.94 -10.55
CA TYR A 139 -23.40 -14.18 -11.08
C TYR A 139 -23.69 -15.19 -9.96
N SER A 140 -22.72 -15.44 -9.07
CA SER A 140 -22.89 -16.38 -7.95
C SER A 140 -24.00 -15.94 -6.99
N PHE A 141 -24.14 -14.64 -6.75
CA PHE A 141 -25.24 -14.08 -5.97
C PHE A 141 -26.59 -14.32 -6.65
N LEU A 142 -26.70 -14.00 -7.94
CA LEU A 142 -27.95 -14.12 -8.68
C LEU A 142 -28.42 -15.57 -8.84
N VAL A 143 -27.50 -16.53 -9.00
CA VAL A 143 -27.85 -17.97 -8.98
C VAL A 143 -28.53 -18.32 -7.65
N ARG A 144 -27.97 -17.86 -6.52
CA ARG A 144 -28.55 -18.11 -5.20
C ARG A 144 -29.87 -17.37 -5.02
N PHE A 145 -29.98 -16.14 -5.52
CA PHE A 145 -31.21 -15.35 -5.48
C PHE A 145 -32.34 -16.02 -6.27
N GLN A 146 -32.08 -16.50 -7.48
CA GLN A 146 -33.04 -17.22 -8.31
C GLN A 146 -33.58 -18.48 -7.63
N LEU A 147 -32.72 -19.23 -6.93
CA LEU A 147 -33.13 -20.43 -6.20
C LEU A 147 -33.97 -20.15 -4.94
N THR A 148 -33.93 -18.92 -4.42
CA THR A 148 -34.56 -18.56 -3.14
C THR A 148 -35.77 -17.65 -3.29
N THR A 149 -35.90 -16.94 -4.41
CA THR A 149 -37.05 -16.07 -4.67
C THR A 149 -38.33 -16.90 -4.90
N GLN A 150 -39.42 -16.50 -4.26
CA GLN A 150 -40.76 -17.03 -4.54
C GLN A 150 -41.52 -16.20 -5.59
N ASP A 151 -40.96 -15.05 -5.96
CA ASP A 151 -41.53 -14.13 -6.95
C ASP A 151 -41.12 -14.61 -8.35
N GLU A 152 -42.11 -15.10 -9.12
CA GLU A 152 -41.93 -15.64 -10.47
C GLU A 152 -41.40 -14.59 -11.45
N LEU A 153 -41.83 -13.34 -11.33
CA LEU A 153 -41.35 -12.25 -12.18
C LEU A 153 -39.87 -11.98 -11.94
N LYS A 154 -39.45 -11.90 -10.66
CA LYS A 154 -38.03 -11.75 -10.30
C LYS A 154 -37.21 -12.98 -10.67
N GLY A 155 -37.81 -14.17 -10.61
CA GLY A 155 -37.19 -15.42 -11.06
C GLY A 155 -36.88 -15.40 -12.55
N ASN A 156 -37.85 -14.98 -13.38
CA ASN A 156 -37.68 -14.83 -14.82
C ASN A 156 -36.63 -13.76 -15.17
N LEU A 157 -36.69 -12.60 -14.51
CA LEU A 157 -35.70 -11.54 -14.71
C LEU A 157 -34.29 -11.96 -14.26
N ALA A 158 -34.17 -12.78 -13.21
CA ALA A 158 -32.91 -13.42 -12.82
C ALA A 158 -32.39 -14.37 -13.91
N SER A 159 -33.26 -15.17 -14.53
CA SER A 159 -32.89 -16.07 -15.63
C SER A 159 -32.28 -15.30 -16.81
N HIS A 160 -32.97 -14.25 -17.29
CA HIS A 160 -32.48 -13.41 -18.40
C HIS A 160 -31.17 -12.69 -18.04
N THR A 161 -31.06 -12.19 -16.81
CA THR A 161 -29.84 -11.56 -16.32
C THR A 161 -28.67 -12.55 -16.28
N LEU A 162 -28.90 -13.78 -15.77
CA LEU A 162 -27.88 -14.82 -15.70
C LEU A 162 -27.41 -15.27 -17.09
N ALA A 163 -28.31 -15.38 -18.06
CA ALA A 163 -27.97 -15.67 -19.46
C ALA A 163 -27.07 -14.57 -20.05
N THR A 164 -27.42 -13.30 -19.82
CA THR A 164 -26.63 -12.15 -20.25
C THR A 164 -25.23 -12.15 -19.63
N LEU A 165 -25.12 -12.40 -18.32
CA LEU A 165 -23.83 -12.48 -17.63
C LEU A 165 -22.97 -13.65 -18.12
N ARG A 166 -23.56 -14.83 -18.41
CA ARG A 166 -22.83 -15.97 -18.99
C ARG A 166 -22.21 -15.63 -20.35
N ARG A 167 -22.96 -14.91 -21.21
CA ARG A 167 -22.47 -14.41 -22.49
C ARG A 167 -21.27 -13.48 -22.29
N LEU A 168 -21.37 -12.50 -21.38
CA LEU A 168 -20.29 -11.56 -21.09
C LEU A 168 -19.03 -12.22 -20.48
N MET A 169 -19.22 -13.29 -19.72
CA MET A 169 -18.10 -14.06 -19.16
C MET A 169 -17.51 -15.07 -20.14
N GLY A 170 -18.07 -15.23 -21.35
CA GLY A 170 -17.62 -16.21 -22.33
C GLY A 170 -17.89 -17.67 -21.93
N ILE A 171 -18.85 -17.92 -21.04
CA ILE A 171 -19.20 -19.26 -20.52
C ILE A 171 -20.15 -20.00 -21.47
N SER A 172 -20.88 -19.28 -22.34
CA SER A 172 -21.82 -19.88 -23.30
C SER A 172 -21.52 -19.47 -24.74
N ASN A 173 -21.60 -20.45 -25.66
CA ASN A 173 -21.62 -20.24 -27.12
C ASN A 173 -23.04 -20.06 -27.69
N GLU A 174 -24.06 -19.89 -26.83
CA GLU A 174 -25.44 -19.78 -27.27
C GLU A 174 -25.68 -18.48 -28.02
N LYS A 175 -26.09 -18.61 -29.29
CA LYS A 175 -26.66 -17.51 -30.08
C LYS A 175 -27.96 -17.06 -29.40
N SER A 176 -28.11 -15.75 -29.24
CA SER A 176 -29.35 -15.07 -28.85
C SER A 176 -30.54 -15.70 -29.57
N ASP A 177 -31.40 -16.45 -28.88
CA ASP A 177 -32.68 -16.87 -29.42
C ASP A 177 -33.58 -15.63 -29.51
N SER A 178 -34.11 -15.35 -30.70
CA SER A 178 -34.86 -14.14 -31.04
C SER A 178 -36.28 -14.11 -30.48
N THR A 179 -36.61 -15.00 -29.55
CA THR A 179 -37.95 -15.19 -28.97
C THR A 179 -38.06 -14.78 -27.50
N GLU A 180 -36.96 -14.39 -26.84
CA GLU A 180 -37.03 -13.87 -25.48
C GLU A 180 -37.52 -12.41 -25.43
N PRO A 181 -38.38 -12.03 -24.46
CA PRO A 181 -38.81 -10.65 -24.28
C PRO A 181 -37.60 -9.72 -24.09
N LEU A 182 -37.60 -8.60 -24.80
CA LEU A 182 -36.48 -7.67 -24.86
C LEU A 182 -36.34 -6.91 -23.54
N VAL A 183 -35.62 -7.48 -22.56
CA VAL A 183 -35.27 -6.76 -21.33
C VAL A 183 -34.19 -5.74 -21.67
N SER A 184 -34.43 -4.48 -21.33
CA SER A 184 -33.47 -3.41 -21.60
C SER A 184 -32.20 -3.57 -20.75
N PRO A 185 -31.02 -3.16 -21.25
CA PRO A 185 -29.79 -3.17 -20.45
C PRO A 185 -29.89 -2.39 -19.14
N SER A 186 -30.68 -1.31 -19.12
CA SER A 186 -31.00 -0.53 -17.92
C SER A 186 -31.79 -1.31 -16.89
N GLU A 187 -32.80 -2.09 -17.31
CA GLU A 187 -33.58 -2.91 -16.39
C GLU A 187 -32.73 -4.01 -15.75
N ILE A 188 -31.80 -4.60 -16.51
CA ILE A 188 -30.84 -5.57 -15.96
C ILE A 188 -29.94 -4.91 -14.89
N ASN A 189 -29.37 -3.74 -15.16
CA ASN A 189 -28.54 -3.03 -14.18
C ASN A 189 -29.34 -2.68 -12.89
N ILE A 190 -30.57 -2.19 -13.05
CA ILE A 190 -31.48 -1.88 -11.92
C ILE A 190 -31.78 -3.16 -11.12
N PHE A 191 -32.11 -4.25 -11.81
CA PHE A 191 -32.41 -5.52 -11.18
C PHE A 191 -31.22 -6.07 -10.38
N ILE A 192 -30.01 -6.03 -10.94
CA ILE A 192 -28.79 -6.45 -10.24
C ILE A 192 -28.61 -5.61 -8.96
N HIS A 193 -28.71 -4.29 -9.09
CA HIS A 193 -28.54 -3.36 -7.98
C HIS A 193 -29.55 -3.62 -6.86
N ASP A 194 -30.84 -3.70 -7.20
CA ASP A 194 -31.93 -3.83 -6.22
C ASP A 194 -31.93 -5.21 -5.56
N SER A 195 -31.65 -6.27 -6.33
CA SER A 195 -31.57 -7.63 -5.78
C SER A 195 -30.46 -7.73 -4.74
N ILE A 196 -29.27 -7.17 -5.00
CA ILE A 196 -28.16 -7.21 -4.06
C ILE A 196 -28.46 -6.35 -2.82
N LYS A 197 -28.96 -5.12 -3.00
CA LYS A 197 -29.29 -4.23 -1.87
C LYS A 197 -30.44 -4.73 -1.02
N SER A 198 -31.37 -5.50 -1.58
CA SER A 198 -32.47 -6.08 -0.80
C SER A 198 -32.00 -7.06 0.30
N VAL A 199 -30.82 -7.67 0.13
CA VAL A 199 -30.29 -8.69 1.05
C VAL A 199 -29.14 -8.16 1.90
N ARG A 200 -28.43 -7.11 1.45
CA ARG A 200 -27.24 -6.59 2.13
C ARG A 200 -27.26 -5.07 2.17
N ASP A 201 -27.12 -4.54 3.37
CA ASP A 201 -26.73 -3.15 3.55
C ASP A 201 -25.25 -2.97 3.19
N ILE A 202 -24.96 -2.02 2.29
CA ILE A 202 -23.62 -1.76 1.75
C ILE A 202 -23.19 -0.36 2.15
N SER A 203 -22.65 -0.27 3.37
CA SER A 203 -22.17 0.98 3.97
C SER A 203 -20.65 1.16 3.93
N THR A 204 -19.90 0.22 3.36
CA THR A 204 -18.43 0.30 3.26
C THR A 204 -17.92 -0.06 1.88
N SER A 205 -16.77 0.50 1.51
CA SER A 205 -16.08 0.18 0.25
C SER A 205 -15.67 -1.29 0.19
N ALA A 206 -15.32 -1.89 1.33
CA ALA A 206 -15.03 -3.31 1.46
C ALA A 206 -16.26 -4.18 1.19
N ALA A 207 -17.42 -3.85 1.77
CA ALA A 207 -18.67 -4.56 1.51
C ALA A 207 -19.08 -4.46 0.03
N CYS A 208 -18.94 -3.27 -0.58
CA CYS A 208 -19.24 -3.07 -2.00
C CYS A 208 -18.37 -3.94 -2.90
N ARG A 209 -17.06 -4.00 -2.65
CA ARG A 209 -16.15 -4.90 -3.37
C ARG A 209 -16.46 -6.37 -3.12
N ALA A 210 -16.96 -6.73 -1.93
CA ALA A 210 -17.34 -8.10 -1.61
C ALA A 210 -18.56 -8.59 -2.40
N THR A 211 -19.49 -7.69 -2.73
CA THR A 211 -20.67 -7.98 -3.57
C THR A 211 -20.39 -7.85 -5.07
N GLY A 212 -19.20 -7.38 -5.47
CA GLY A 212 -18.84 -7.18 -6.89
C GLY A 212 -19.23 -5.80 -7.43
N GLY A 213 -19.67 -4.88 -6.58
CA GLY A 213 -19.93 -3.51 -6.98
C GLY A 213 -18.66 -2.68 -7.08
N HIS A 214 -18.78 -1.48 -7.65
CA HIS A 214 -17.74 -0.47 -7.63
C HIS A 214 -18.20 0.78 -6.86
N TRP A 215 -17.27 1.38 -6.12
CA TRP A 215 -17.53 2.50 -5.22
C TRP A 215 -17.35 3.82 -5.99
N LYS A 216 -18.44 4.55 -6.29
CA LYS A 216 -18.39 5.75 -7.16
C LYS A 216 -19.41 6.83 -6.78
N GLY A 217 -19.08 8.09 -7.10
CA GLY A 217 -19.99 9.24 -7.00
C GLY A 217 -19.81 10.13 -5.77
N GLY A 218 -18.99 9.71 -4.80
CA GLY A 218 -18.68 10.50 -3.61
C GLY A 218 -17.24 11.00 -3.62
N HIS A 219 -16.92 11.85 -2.66
CA HIS A 219 -15.57 12.32 -2.38
C HIS A 219 -14.85 11.29 -1.49
N ASP A 220 -13.80 10.65 -2.01
CA ASP A 220 -12.99 9.66 -1.28
C ASP A 220 -11.66 10.28 -0.82
N PRO A 221 -11.52 10.73 0.45
CA PRO A 221 -10.26 11.27 0.92
C PRO A 221 -9.12 10.28 0.70
N SER A 222 -7.99 10.74 0.15
CA SER A 222 -6.91 9.82 -0.21
C SER A 222 -6.29 9.15 1.02
N GLY A 223 -6.68 7.89 1.24
CA GLY A 223 -6.14 7.05 2.31
C GLY A 223 -4.63 6.82 2.18
N HIS A 224 -4.10 6.81 0.96
CA HIS A 224 -2.67 6.70 0.70
C HIS A 224 -1.89 7.93 1.16
N ILE A 225 -2.35 9.15 0.82
CA ILE A 225 -1.72 10.38 1.28
C ILE A 225 -1.84 10.50 2.79
N PHE A 226 -3.02 10.19 3.34
CA PHE A 226 -3.25 10.16 4.77
C PHE A 226 -2.23 9.27 5.49
N LEU A 227 -2.16 7.99 5.11
CA LEU A 227 -1.31 7.01 5.78
C LEU A 227 0.18 7.31 5.60
N ASN A 228 0.62 7.65 4.38
CA ASN A 228 2.01 8.01 4.12
C ASN A 228 2.43 9.23 4.95
N THR A 229 1.56 10.24 5.07
CA THR A 229 1.83 11.42 5.90
C THR A 229 2.02 11.05 7.37
N LEU A 230 1.11 10.22 7.93
CA LEU A 230 1.25 9.75 9.32
C LEU A 230 2.56 9.00 9.55
N MET A 231 2.90 8.08 8.64
CA MET A 231 4.13 7.26 8.75
C MET A 231 5.40 8.10 8.63
N ILE A 232 5.45 9.02 7.66
CA ILE A 232 6.58 9.93 7.47
C ILE A 232 6.76 10.82 8.70
N MET A 233 5.70 11.47 9.17
CA MET A 233 5.77 12.36 10.33
C MET A 233 6.20 11.60 11.58
N PHE A 234 5.64 10.41 11.80
CA PHE A 234 6.00 9.55 12.92
C PHE A 234 7.49 9.18 12.88
N LEU A 235 7.95 8.58 11.77
CA LEU A 235 9.32 8.10 11.64
C LEU A 235 10.35 9.23 11.66
N LEU A 236 10.08 10.40 11.09
CA LEU A 236 10.97 11.56 11.22
C LEU A 236 11.09 12.03 12.68
N GLY A 237 10.00 11.99 13.44
CA GLY A 237 10.01 12.28 14.87
C GLY A 237 10.80 11.26 15.70
N GLU A 238 10.80 9.99 15.29
CA GLU A 238 11.62 8.95 15.93
C GLU A 238 13.08 9.01 15.48
N LEU A 239 13.35 9.40 14.23
CA LEU A 239 14.69 9.62 13.71
C LEU A 239 15.42 10.71 14.50
N ASP A 240 14.77 11.83 14.80
CA ASP A 240 15.36 12.91 15.63
C ASP A 240 15.80 12.40 17.01
N PHE A 241 15.06 11.44 17.58
CA PHE A 241 15.41 10.82 18.87
C PHE A 241 16.54 9.78 18.76
N PHE A 242 16.49 8.88 17.78
CA PHE A 242 17.44 7.76 17.67
C PHE A 242 18.73 8.11 16.91
N ALA A 243 18.72 9.08 16.01
CA ALA A 243 19.88 9.42 15.17
C ALA A 243 21.13 9.79 16.00
N PRO A 244 21.07 10.62 17.05
CA PRO A 244 22.25 10.91 17.88
C PRO A 244 22.83 9.66 18.56
N LEU A 245 21.95 8.74 19.00
CA LEU A 245 22.35 7.49 19.64
C LEU A 245 23.02 6.53 18.66
N ALA A 246 22.54 6.49 17.42
CA ALA A 246 23.08 5.64 16.36
C ALA A 246 24.39 6.19 15.79
N TRP A 247 24.50 7.50 15.59
CA TRP A 247 25.65 8.14 14.94
C TRP A 247 26.96 7.85 15.68
N SER A 248 26.95 7.91 17.01
CA SER A 248 28.13 7.57 17.85
C SER A 248 28.64 6.15 17.63
N LYS A 249 27.75 5.19 17.39
CA LYS A 249 28.10 3.79 17.15
C LYS A 249 28.52 3.56 15.69
N LEU A 250 27.84 4.21 14.75
CA LEU A 250 28.10 4.08 13.32
C LEU A 250 29.46 4.67 12.93
N SER A 251 29.82 5.85 13.46
CA SER A 251 31.11 6.49 13.17
C SER A 251 32.31 5.69 13.69
N SER A 252 32.13 4.93 14.78
CA SER A 252 33.19 4.10 15.38
C SER A 252 33.47 2.79 14.63
N LYS A 253 32.48 2.26 13.90
CA LYS A 253 32.56 0.92 13.28
C LYS A 253 32.85 0.94 11.77
N GLY A 254 32.79 2.10 11.11
CA GLY A 254 33.03 2.24 9.66
C GLY A 254 32.02 1.49 8.78
N LEU A 255 32.27 1.43 7.46
CA LEU A 255 31.47 0.64 6.50
C LEU A 255 31.78 -0.86 6.64
N GLY A 256 31.32 -1.49 7.73
CA GLY A 256 31.62 -2.88 8.07
C GLY A 256 31.39 -3.91 6.95
N PRO A 257 30.24 -3.94 6.26
CA PRO A 257 29.96 -4.96 5.23
C PRO A 257 30.81 -4.82 3.96
N LEU A 258 31.40 -3.64 3.71
CA LEU A 258 32.08 -3.33 2.46
C LEU A 258 33.36 -4.16 2.28
N SER A 259 34.05 -4.49 3.37
CA SER A 259 35.23 -5.36 3.35
C SER A 259 34.90 -6.82 2.98
N TYR A 260 33.70 -7.28 3.31
CA TYR A 260 33.24 -8.60 2.90
C TYR A 260 32.83 -8.63 1.43
N PHE A 261 32.33 -7.51 0.90
CA PHE A 261 32.01 -7.38 -0.52
C PHE A 261 33.27 -7.46 -1.40
N THR A 262 34.36 -6.81 -1.01
CA THR A 262 35.63 -6.92 -1.76
C THR A 262 36.19 -8.35 -1.73
N THR A 263 36.00 -9.07 -0.62
CA THR A 263 36.39 -10.48 -0.49
C THR A 263 35.55 -11.39 -1.40
N LEU A 264 34.26 -11.07 -1.63
CA LEU A 264 33.40 -11.80 -2.54
C LEU A 264 33.88 -11.75 -4.00
N LEU A 265 34.51 -10.62 -4.38
CA LEU A 265 35.02 -10.39 -5.73
C LEU A 265 36.39 -11.02 -5.99
N ASP A 266 37.08 -11.51 -4.95
CA ASP A 266 38.45 -12.05 -5.02
C ASP A 266 38.50 -13.58 -5.26
N ASN A 267 37.53 -14.14 -6.00
CA ASN A 267 37.41 -15.57 -6.30
C ASN A 267 37.84 -15.91 -7.75
N SER A 268 39.09 -15.61 -8.11
CA SER A 268 39.63 -15.88 -9.46
C SER A 268 39.89 -17.39 -9.71
N PRO A 269 39.32 -18.00 -10.77
CA PRO A 269 39.57 -19.40 -11.13
C PRO A 269 41.05 -19.70 -11.42
N LEU A 270 41.77 -18.74 -11.99
CA LEU A 270 43.21 -18.86 -12.28
C LEU A 270 44.04 -18.95 -10.99
N ARG A 271 43.66 -18.20 -9.95
CA ARG A 271 44.30 -18.25 -8.63
C ARG A 271 44.08 -19.61 -7.97
N ASN A 272 42.87 -20.15 -8.09
CA ASN A 272 42.50 -21.47 -7.55
C ASN A 272 43.25 -22.62 -8.26
N LEU A 273 43.42 -22.55 -9.58
CA LEU A 273 44.26 -23.48 -10.37
C LEU A 273 45.72 -23.46 -9.92
N MET A 274 46.27 -22.26 -9.74
CA MET A 274 47.68 -22.06 -9.41
C MET A 274 48.03 -22.52 -8.00
N GLN A 275 47.09 -22.39 -7.06
CA GLN A 275 47.25 -22.82 -5.67
C GLN A 275 47.05 -24.32 -5.46
N ARG A 276 46.05 -24.94 -6.10
CA ARG A 276 45.68 -26.35 -5.84
C ARG A 276 46.35 -27.38 -6.75
N ARG A 277 46.97 -26.96 -7.86
CA ARG A 277 47.70 -27.82 -8.83
C ARG A 277 47.03 -29.19 -9.09
N PRO A 278 45.80 -29.23 -9.65
CA PRO A 278 45.09 -30.48 -9.90
C PRO A 278 45.78 -31.34 -10.97
N GLU A 279 45.93 -32.63 -10.71
CA GLU A 279 46.64 -33.57 -11.60
C GLU A 279 45.69 -34.24 -12.60
N THR A 280 44.44 -34.48 -12.21
CA THR A 280 43.44 -35.16 -13.05
C THR A 280 42.56 -34.18 -13.84
N VAL A 281 42.01 -34.65 -14.97
CA VAL A 281 41.05 -33.87 -15.79
C VAL A 281 39.78 -33.56 -14.99
N GLY A 282 39.31 -34.50 -14.16
CA GLY A 282 38.15 -34.29 -13.28
C GLY A 282 38.38 -33.20 -12.23
N GLU A 283 39.56 -33.16 -11.61
CA GLU A 283 39.91 -32.10 -10.66
C GLU A 283 40.06 -30.74 -11.32
N LYS A 284 40.59 -30.67 -12.56
CA LYS A 284 40.65 -29.41 -13.32
C LYS A 284 39.25 -28.86 -13.60
N ILE A 285 38.31 -29.72 -14.01
CA ILE A 285 36.90 -29.33 -14.23
C ILE A 285 36.28 -28.84 -12.92
N TRP A 286 36.53 -29.54 -11.81
CA TRP A 286 36.03 -29.15 -10.49
C TRP A 286 36.58 -27.78 -10.04
N VAL A 287 37.88 -27.57 -10.15
CA VAL A 287 38.57 -26.34 -9.68
C VAL A 287 38.22 -25.12 -10.53
N VAL A 288 37.95 -25.29 -11.82
CA VAL A 288 37.62 -24.18 -12.74
C VAL A 288 36.12 -23.89 -12.78
N GLY A 289 35.29 -24.94 -12.82
CA GLY A 289 33.85 -24.79 -13.01
C GLY A 289 33.07 -24.70 -11.70
N PHE A 290 33.24 -25.69 -10.82
CA PHE A 290 32.36 -25.85 -9.66
C PHE A 290 32.85 -25.09 -8.42
N LEU A 291 34.14 -25.15 -8.13
CA LEU A 291 34.73 -24.57 -6.92
C LEU A 291 34.51 -23.05 -6.82
N PRO A 292 34.75 -22.22 -7.87
CA PRO A 292 34.54 -20.77 -7.77
C PRO A 292 33.06 -20.42 -7.61
N ALA A 293 32.16 -21.15 -8.26
CA ALA A 293 30.73 -20.98 -8.11
C ALA A 293 30.27 -21.31 -6.68
N TRP A 294 30.77 -22.40 -6.11
CA TRP A 294 30.48 -22.81 -4.74
C TRP A 294 31.01 -21.80 -3.70
N GLU A 295 32.26 -21.34 -3.85
CA GLU A 295 32.87 -20.32 -2.99
C GLU A 295 32.13 -18.97 -3.10
N CYS A 296 31.68 -18.60 -4.30
CA CYS A 296 30.85 -17.42 -4.53
C CYS A 296 29.49 -17.53 -3.80
N ILE A 297 28.80 -18.66 -3.92
CA ILE A 297 27.52 -18.90 -3.22
C ILE A 297 27.72 -18.82 -1.71
N GLN A 298 28.73 -19.50 -1.16
CA GLN A 298 29.03 -19.44 0.28
C GLN A 298 29.39 -18.03 0.74
N GLY A 299 30.20 -17.31 -0.05
CA GLY A 299 30.54 -15.92 0.19
C GLY A 299 29.30 -15.02 0.18
N LEU A 300 28.39 -15.22 -0.78
CA LEU A 300 27.15 -14.47 -0.91
C LEU A 300 26.24 -14.71 0.29
N ILE A 301 26.07 -15.97 0.72
CA ILE A 301 25.29 -16.31 1.92
C ILE A 301 25.89 -15.64 3.16
N LYS A 302 27.21 -15.72 3.35
CA LYS A 302 27.90 -15.04 4.47
C LYS A 302 27.72 -13.52 4.41
N PHE A 303 27.88 -12.92 3.23
CA PHE A 303 27.66 -11.49 3.01
C PHE A 303 26.22 -11.09 3.34
N ILE A 304 25.22 -11.84 2.88
CA ILE A 304 23.80 -11.61 3.19
C ILE A 304 23.58 -11.68 4.71
N ILE A 305 24.07 -12.72 5.39
CA ILE A 305 23.92 -12.86 6.85
C ILE A 305 24.55 -11.68 7.59
N ILE A 306 25.76 -11.26 7.19
CA ILE A 306 26.46 -10.12 7.78
C ILE A 306 25.68 -8.83 7.53
N CYS A 307 25.22 -8.59 6.31
CA CYS A 307 24.42 -7.43 5.95
C CYS A 307 23.10 -7.39 6.72
N VAL A 308 22.37 -8.51 6.81
CA VAL A 308 21.13 -8.62 7.57
C VAL A 308 21.40 -8.34 9.04
N ARG A 309 22.41 -8.98 9.65
CA ARG A 309 22.80 -8.70 11.03
C ARG A 309 23.15 -7.22 11.22
N TYR A 310 23.92 -6.63 10.30
CA TYR A 310 24.36 -5.25 10.38
C TYR A 310 23.18 -4.26 10.28
N LEU A 311 22.26 -4.47 9.35
CA LEU A 311 21.11 -3.59 9.11
C LEU A 311 20.00 -3.79 10.15
N VAL A 312 19.61 -5.03 10.42
CA VAL A 312 18.47 -5.37 11.29
C VAL A 312 18.85 -5.28 12.76
N TRP A 313 20.01 -5.81 13.14
CA TRP A 313 20.40 -5.92 14.56
C TRP A 313 21.34 -4.81 14.99
N GLU A 314 22.38 -4.50 14.21
CA GLU A 314 23.38 -3.54 14.66
C GLU A 314 22.90 -2.10 14.53
N ASN A 315 22.22 -1.77 13.41
CA ASN A 315 21.86 -0.40 13.03
C ASN A 315 20.42 -0.27 12.47
N PRO A 316 19.36 -0.55 13.25
CA PRO A 316 17.98 -0.46 12.80
C PRO A 316 17.55 0.95 12.36
N VAL A 317 18.28 2.01 12.75
CA VAL A 317 18.06 3.38 12.22
C VAL A 317 18.23 3.46 10.71
N LEU A 318 19.07 2.61 10.10
CA LEU A 318 19.19 2.55 8.64
C LEU A 318 17.90 2.06 7.99
N LEU A 319 17.24 1.08 8.60
CA LEU A 319 15.91 0.60 8.15
C LEU A 319 14.85 1.69 8.33
N LEU A 320 14.94 2.47 9.42
CA LEU A 320 14.06 3.61 9.66
C LEU A 320 14.18 4.65 8.54
N ILE A 321 15.40 5.05 8.21
CA ILE A 321 15.69 5.99 7.11
C ILE A 321 15.20 5.42 5.77
N ALA A 322 15.47 4.14 5.50
CA ALA A 322 15.01 3.48 4.29
C ALA A 322 13.47 3.48 4.16
N LEU A 323 12.74 3.25 5.26
CA LEU A 323 11.28 3.34 5.27
C LEU A 323 10.77 4.77 5.07
N VAL A 324 11.41 5.79 5.67
CA VAL A 324 11.04 7.19 5.41
C VAL A 324 11.17 7.51 3.92
N ILE A 325 12.27 7.08 3.29
CA ILE A 325 12.49 7.27 1.84
C ILE A 325 11.41 6.52 1.04
N LEU A 326 11.08 5.29 1.41
CA LEU A 326 10.06 4.49 0.75
C LEU A 326 8.66 5.14 0.84
N TRP A 327 8.27 5.63 2.02
CA TRP A 327 7.00 6.32 2.21
C TRP A 327 6.96 7.66 1.48
N TRP A 328 8.07 8.38 1.46
CA TRP A 328 8.18 9.63 0.70
C TRP A 328 8.08 9.39 -0.81
N TYR A 329 8.73 8.34 -1.32
CA TYR A 329 8.57 7.91 -2.71
C TYR A 329 7.12 7.51 -3.01
N SER A 330 6.48 6.73 -2.13
CA SER A 330 5.07 6.36 -2.28
C SER A 330 4.16 7.58 -2.30
N LEU A 331 4.45 8.60 -1.48
CA LEU A 331 3.73 9.87 -1.48
C LEU A 331 3.88 10.61 -2.81
N ILE A 332 5.10 10.72 -3.34
CA ILE A 332 5.38 11.34 -4.66
C ILE A 332 4.59 10.63 -5.77
N VAL A 333 4.68 9.30 -5.86
CA VAL A 333 3.94 8.52 -6.86
C VAL A 333 2.43 8.74 -6.73
N THR A 334 1.92 8.79 -5.50
CA THR A 334 0.50 9.07 -5.24
C THR A 334 0.10 10.45 -5.74
N THR A 335 0.91 11.48 -5.51
CA THR A 335 0.61 12.85 -5.96
C THR A 335 0.62 13.01 -7.48
N LEU A 336 1.46 12.23 -8.18
CA LEU A 336 1.64 12.33 -9.63
C LEU A 336 0.61 11.52 -10.43
N VAL A 337 0.19 10.36 -9.92
CA VAL A 337 -0.53 9.35 -10.74
C VAL A 337 -1.95 9.09 -10.27
N PHE A 338 -2.24 9.27 -8.98
CA PHE A 338 -3.49 8.83 -8.39
C PHE A 338 -4.28 9.98 -7.77
N HIS A 339 -5.60 9.79 -7.69
CA HIS A 339 -6.54 10.69 -7.03
C HIS A 339 -6.65 12.09 -7.64
N THR A 340 -7.77 12.75 -7.37
CA THR A 340 -7.95 14.16 -7.72
C THR A 340 -7.28 15.07 -6.68
N VAL A 341 -6.98 16.32 -7.05
CA VAL A 341 -6.40 17.32 -6.14
C VAL A 341 -7.20 17.45 -4.84
N SER A 342 -8.54 17.43 -4.92
CA SER A 342 -9.42 17.53 -3.74
C SER A 342 -9.28 16.32 -2.82
N GLU A 343 -9.25 15.10 -3.37
CA GLU A 343 -9.04 13.86 -2.61
C GLU A 343 -7.67 13.85 -1.94
N GLN A 344 -6.64 14.35 -2.64
CA GLN A 344 -5.29 14.47 -2.11
C GLN A 344 -5.21 15.47 -0.94
N LEU A 345 -5.78 16.68 -1.12
CA LEU A 345 -5.81 17.73 -0.09
C LEU A 345 -6.61 17.30 1.15
N SER A 346 -7.76 16.66 0.96
CA SER A 346 -8.58 16.17 2.09
C SER A 346 -7.88 15.05 2.86
N GLY A 347 -7.19 14.12 2.19
CA GLY A 347 -6.36 13.10 2.84
C GLY A 347 -5.22 13.72 3.67
N LEU A 348 -4.52 14.71 3.11
CA LEU A 348 -3.48 15.46 3.82
C LEU A 348 -4.07 16.21 5.04
N ALA A 349 -5.19 16.92 4.85
CA ALA A 349 -5.86 17.64 5.93
C ALA A 349 -6.24 16.71 7.08
N CYS A 350 -6.84 15.55 6.79
CA CYS A 350 -7.19 14.55 7.79
C CYS A 350 -5.96 14.03 8.56
N ALA A 351 -4.81 13.83 7.90
CA ALA A 351 -3.59 13.47 8.60
C ALA A 351 -3.10 14.59 9.53
N TYR A 352 -3.14 15.84 9.05
CA TYR A 352 -2.67 17.01 9.79
C TYR A 352 -3.54 17.40 10.99
N LEU A 353 -4.84 17.06 10.98
CA LEU A 353 -5.74 17.30 12.13
C LEU A 353 -5.17 16.74 13.43
N VAL A 354 -4.60 15.53 13.39
CA VAL A 354 -4.01 14.88 14.57
C VAL A 354 -2.49 15.00 14.56
N ALA A 355 -1.81 14.57 13.50
CA ALA A 355 -0.36 14.55 13.48
C ALA A 355 0.24 15.97 13.48
N GLY A 356 -0.34 16.89 12.70
CA GLY A 356 0.08 18.29 12.67
C GLY A 356 -0.02 18.94 14.05
N GLY A 357 -1.17 18.79 14.71
CA GLY A 357 -1.39 19.31 16.07
C GLY A 357 -0.42 18.71 17.10
N LEU A 358 -0.19 17.40 17.03
CA LEU A 358 0.71 16.66 17.93
C LEU A 358 2.17 17.14 17.81
N TYR A 359 2.68 17.27 16.57
CA TYR A 359 4.05 17.71 16.32
C TYR A 359 4.22 19.21 16.55
N TRP A 360 3.22 20.03 16.23
CA TRP A 360 3.20 21.45 16.57
C TRP A 360 3.30 21.66 18.09
N TYR A 361 2.49 20.94 18.86
CA TYR A 361 2.53 20.98 20.32
C TYR A 361 3.89 20.54 20.88
N ALA A 362 4.45 19.45 20.34
CA ALA A 362 5.77 18.98 20.74
C ALA A 362 6.88 20.03 20.50
N ILE A 363 6.88 20.68 19.34
CA ILE A 363 7.83 21.76 19.01
C ILE A 363 7.67 22.94 19.97
N LYS A 364 6.43 23.35 20.24
CA LYS A 364 6.12 24.47 21.15
C LYS A 364 6.57 24.18 22.59
N ASN A 365 6.31 22.99 23.10
CA ASN A 365 6.73 22.60 24.45
C ASN A 365 8.24 22.49 24.59
N ASN A 366 8.93 21.94 23.58
CA ASN A 366 10.38 21.89 23.55
C ASN A 366 11.02 23.28 23.46
N ALA A 367 10.32 24.29 22.94
CA ALA A 367 10.76 25.67 22.96
C ALA A 367 10.55 26.34 24.35
N ARG A 368 9.49 25.97 25.08
CA ARG A 368 9.17 26.53 26.40
C ARG A 368 10.03 25.97 27.54
N ASN A 369 10.39 24.69 27.50
CA ASN A 369 11.17 24.04 28.57
C ASN A 369 12.70 24.28 28.46
N GLN A 370 13.12 25.34 27.75
CA GLN A 370 14.53 25.70 27.64
C GLN A 370 14.90 26.60 28.82
N PRO A 371 15.81 26.18 29.73
CA PRO A 371 16.35 27.12 30.72
C PRO A 371 17.06 28.25 29.95
N VAL A 372 16.71 29.49 30.32
CA VAL A 372 17.23 30.75 29.75
C VAL A 372 18.75 30.77 29.85
#